data_AF-T0ZX53-F1
#
_entry.id   AF-T0ZX53-F1
#
_cell.length_a   1.000
_cell.length_b   1.000
_cell.length_c   1.000
_cell.angle_alpha   90.00
_cell.angle_beta   90.00
_cell.angle_gamma   90.00
#
_symmetry.space_group_name_H-M   'P 1'
#
loop_
_entity.id
_entity.type
_entity.pdbx_description
1 polymer ?
#
loop_
_entity_poly.entity_id
_entity_poly.type
_entity_poly.pdbx_seq_one_letter_code
_entity_poly.pdbx_strand_id
1 'polypeptide(L)' 'RNFGDVPLNVELKLEVWDSPNSAGVIIDALRCAKIALDRGIGGPLEGPSAYFMKSPAIQHRDNEARRLVEEFAGIASTEE' A
#
# COMPACT_ATOMS: atom_id res chain seq x y z
N ARG A 1 -16.65 -6.43 21.26
CA ARG A 1 -17.71 -6.07 22.24
C ARG A 1 -18.77 -5.31 21.46
N ASN A 2 -20.00 -5.81 21.40
CA ASN A 2 -21.08 -5.13 20.68
C ASN A 2 -21.89 -4.25 21.65
N PHE A 3 -22.84 -3.48 21.13
CA PHE A 3 -23.83 -2.77 21.94
C PHE A 3 -24.45 -3.71 22.99
N GLY A 4 -24.61 -3.23 24.23
CA GLY A 4 -25.18 -4.02 25.33
C GLY A 4 -24.28 -5.16 25.83
N ASP A 5 -22.97 -5.09 25.60
CA ASP A 5 -21.98 -6.10 26.06
C ASP A 5 -22.23 -7.53 25.55
N VAL A 6 -22.96 -7.66 24.43
CA VAL A 6 -23.21 -8.95 23.79
C VAL A 6 -21.93 -9.48 23.12
N PRO A 7 -21.60 -10.78 23.28
CA PRO A 7 -20.48 -11.41 22.60
C PRO A 7 -20.63 -11.32 21.07
N LEU A 8 -19.52 -11.02 20.39
CA LEU A 8 -19.43 -11.01 18.94
C LEU A 8 -18.23 -11.85 18.53
N ASN A 9 -18.49 -12.94 17.82
CA ASN A 9 -17.49 -13.93 17.39
C ASN A 9 -17.41 -13.97 15.87
N VAL A 10 -16.21 -14.14 15.33
CA VAL A 10 -15.96 -14.29 13.88
C VAL A 10 -14.91 -15.40 13.70
N GLU A 11 -15.21 -16.37 12.84
CA GLU A 11 -14.27 -17.41 12.40
C GLU A 11 -14.23 -17.39 10.86
N LEU A 12 -13.03 -17.45 10.29
CA LEU A 12 -12.82 -17.29 8.85
C LEU A 12 -11.65 -18.16 8.39
N LYS A 13 -11.84 -18.86 7.27
CA LYS A 13 -10.78 -19.63 6.59
C LYS A 13 -10.55 -19.02 5.21
N LEU A 14 -9.30 -18.61 4.96
CA LEU A 14 -8.86 -18.05 3.68
C LEU A 14 -7.74 -18.93 3.12
N GLU A 15 -7.90 -19.41 1.89
CA GLU A 15 -6.87 -20.16 1.16
C GLU A 15 -6.39 -19.30 0.00
N VAL A 16 -5.09 -19.03 -0.04
CA VAL A 16 -4.44 -18.24 -1.07
C VAL A 16 -3.11 -18.85 -1.47
N TRP A 17 -2.66 -18.51 -2.66
CA TRP A 17 -1.28 -18.75 -3.09
C TRP A 17 -0.43 -17.54 -2.69
N ASP A 18 0.51 -17.74 -1.76
CA ASP A 18 1.28 -16.64 -1.16
C ASP A 18 2.12 -15.87 -2.18
N SER A 19 2.86 -16.57 -3.05
CA SER A 19 3.74 -15.91 -4.02
C SER A 19 2.98 -15.04 -5.03
N PRO A 20 1.89 -15.52 -5.68
CA PRO A 20 1.06 -14.66 -6.53
C PRO A 20 0.40 -13.50 -5.79
N ASN A 21 0.06 -13.66 -4.50
CA ASN A 21 -0.60 -12.63 -3.70
C ASN A 21 0.27 -11.36 -3.54
N SER A 22 1.59 -11.49 -3.63
CA SER A 22 2.53 -10.36 -3.56
C SER A 22 3.09 -9.94 -4.92
N ALA A 23 2.96 -10.76 -5.96
CA ALA A 23 3.59 -10.47 -7.26
C ALA A 23 3.10 -9.14 -7.87
N GLY A 24 1.80 -8.85 -7.80
CA GLY A 24 1.25 -7.58 -8.29
C GLY A 24 1.80 -6.37 -7.53
N VAL A 25 1.89 -6.47 -6.20
CA VAL A 25 2.45 -5.43 -5.32
C VAL A 25 3.91 -5.12 -5.68
N ILE A 26 4.71 -6.16 -5.93
CA ILE A 26 6.13 -6.00 -6.26
C ILE A 26 6.33 -5.40 -7.66
N ILE A 27 5.47 -5.71 -8.64
CA ILE A 27 5.53 -5.10 -9.98
C ILE A 27 5.40 -3.58 -9.87
N ASP A 28 4.42 -3.08 -9.12
CA ASP A 28 4.22 -1.63 -8.98
C ASP A 28 5.28 -0.95 -8.12
N ALA A 29 5.76 -1.61 -7.06
CA ALA A 29 6.89 -1.13 -6.27
C ALA A 29 8.17 -0.97 -7.14
N LEU A 30 8.45 -1.94 -8.03
CA LEU A 30 9.59 -1.88 -8.94
C LEU A 30 9.46 -0.74 -9.95
N ARG A 31 8.25 -0.50 -10.47
CA ARG A 31 7.97 0.63 -11.37
C ARG A 31 8.20 1.97 -10.66
N CYS A 32 7.79 2.10 -9.39
CA CYS A 32 8.08 3.29 -8.59
C CYS A 32 9.58 3.48 -8.35
N ALA A 33 10.32 2.40 -8.07
CA ALA A 33 11.78 2.46 -7.95
C ALA A 33 12.44 2.91 -9.25
N LYS A 34 11.94 2.46 -10.42
CA LYS A 34 12.44 2.91 -11.73
C LYS A 34 12.14 4.39 -11.97
N ILE A 35 10.94 4.87 -11.62
CA ILE A 35 10.59 6.30 -11.69
C ILE A 35 11.52 7.13 -10.79
N ALA A 36 11.80 6.67 -9.56
CA ALA A 36 12.73 7.36 -8.66
C ALA A 36 14.13 7.45 -9.26
N LEU A 37 14.64 6.33 -9.82
CA LEU A 37 15.93 6.29 -10.48
C LEU A 37 16.01 7.28 -11.64
N ASP A 38 14.96 7.33 -12.48
CA ASP A 38 14.89 8.25 -13.63
C ASP A 38 14.82 9.72 -13.21
N ARG A 39 14.25 10.00 -12.02
CA ARG A 39 14.17 11.34 -11.42
C ARG A 39 15.37 11.70 -10.55
N GLY A 40 16.35 10.79 -10.41
CA GLY A 40 17.51 11.00 -9.53
C GLY A 40 17.16 11.05 -8.03
N ILE A 41 16.04 10.46 -7.62
CA ILE A 41 15.57 10.43 -6.23
C ILE A 41 16.19 9.21 -5.54
N GLY A 42 16.93 9.46 -4.45
CA GLY A 42 17.51 8.43 -3.59
C GLY A 42 16.80 8.33 -2.24
N GLY A 43 17.13 7.28 -1.49
CA GLY A 43 16.53 7.00 -0.18
C GLY A 43 15.16 6.29 -0.26
N PRO A 44 14.51 6.09 0.90
CA PRO A 44 13.19 5.47 0.95
C PRO A 44 12.14 6.31 0.21
N LEU A 45 11.35 5.68 -0.66
CA LEU A 45 10.22 6.33 -1.33
C LEU A 45 9.02 6.30 -0.38
N GLU A 46 8.80 7.34 0.42
CA GLU A 46 7.83 7.32 1.54
C GLU A 46 6.42 6.86 1.12
N GLY A 47 5.79 7.52 0.14
CA GLY A 47 4.46 7.16 -0.38
C GLY A 47 4.38 5.72 -0.90
N PRO A 48 5.19 5.34 -1.91
CA PRO A 48 5.24 3.97 -2.40
C PRO A 48 5.55 2.93 -1.31
N SER A 49 6.47 3.21 -0.39
CA SER A 49 6.83 2.28 0.68
C SER A 49 5.67 2.07 1.64
N ALA A 50 4.97 3.15 2.02
CA ALA A 50 3.81 3.09 2.89
C ALA A 50 2.64 2.32 2.30
N TYR A 51 2.53 2.26 0.95
CA TYR A 51 1.45 1.53 0.29
C TYR A 51 1.79 0.06 -0.01
N PHE A 52 3.04 -0.24 -0.36
CA PHE A 52 3.42 -1.58 -0.81
C PHE A 52 4.07 -2.45 0.28
N MET A 53 4.57 -1.87 1.38
CA MET A 53 5.34 -2.57 2.39
C MET A 53 4.64 -2.58 3.74
N LYS A 54 4.74 -3.69 4.47
CA LYS A 54 4.17 -3.83 5.83
C LYS A 54 4.89 -2.99 6.89
N SER A 55 6.16 -2.66 6.64
CA SER A 55 7.03 -1.93 7.58
C SER A 55 7.72 -0.76 6.88
N PRO A 56 6.97 0.29 6.47
CA PRO A 56 7.54 1.49 5.88
C PRO A 56 8.33 2.31 6.91
N ALA A 57 9.20 3.20 6.42
CA ALA A 57 9.92 4.16 7.26
C ALA A 57 8.99 5.14 7.98
N ILE A 58 7.91 5.56 7.30
CA ILE A 58 6.83 6.40 7.84
C ILE A 58 5.50 5.69 7.58
N GLN A 59 4.70 5.56 8.63
CA GLN A 59 3.40 4.89 8.59
C GLN A 59 2.32 5.86 8.12
N HIS A 60 1.56 5.48 7.10
CA HIS A 60 0.37 6.20 6.65
C HIS A 60 -0.83 5.27 6.72
N ARG A 61 -2.04 5.85 6.77
CA ARG A 61 -3.26 5.05 6.53
C ARG A 61 -3.30 4.65 5.05
N ASP A 62 -3.81 3.46 4.75
CA ASP A 62 -3.82 2.90 3.39
C ASP A 62 -4.40 3.87 2.33
N ASN A 63 -5.49 4.57 2.66
CA ASN A 63 -6.09 5.55 1.75
C ASN A 63 -5.16 6.73 1.42
N GLU A 64 -4.40 7.18 2.41
CA GLU A 64 -3.42 8.25 2.23
C GLU A 64 -2.18 7.73 1.49
N ALA A 65 -1.70 6.54 1.83
CA ALA A 65 -0.59 5.90 1.12
C ALA A 65 -0.92 5.69 -0.36
N ARG A 66 -2.18 5.32 -0.67
CA ARG A 66 -2.69 5.20 -2.05
C ARG A 66 -2.61 6.53 -2.81
N ARG A 67 -3.11 7.61 -2.20
CA ARG A 67 -3.04 8.96 -2.78
C ARG A 67 -1.59 9.38 -3.05
N LEU A 68 -0.70 9.16 -2.08
CA LEU A 68 0.71 9.51 -2.20
C LEU A 68 1.43 8.72 -3.31
N VAL A 69 1.11 7.44 -3.53
CA VAL A 69 1.70 6.66 -4.64
C VAL A 69 1.12 7.09 -6.00
N GLU A 70 -0.16 7.44 -6.09
CA GLU A 70 -0.78 7.99 -7.29
C GLU A 70 -0.14 9.34 -7.68
N GLU A 71 0.03 10.24 -6.71
CA GLU A 71 0.75 11.50 -6.87
C GLU A 71 2.20 11.28 -7.29
N PHE A 72 2.90 10.33 -6.66
CA PHE A 72 4.27 9.98 -7.04
C PHE A 72 4.36 9.47 -8.48
N ALA A 73 3.39 8.66 -8.92
CA ALA A 73 3.31 8.14 -10.28
C ALA A 73 2.88 9.20 -11.32
N GLY A 74 2.45 10.39 -10.88
CA GLY A 74 1.93 11.44 -11.75
C GLY A 74 0.55 11.14 -12.33
N ILE A 75 -0.22 10.27 -11.65
CA ILE A 75 -1.61 10.02 -11.99
C ILE A 75 -2.41 11.16 -11.36
N ALA A 76 -2.99 12.02 -12.19
CA ALA A 76 -3.82 13.12 -11.70
C ALA A 76 -5.01 12.53 -10.91
N SER A 77 -5.20 12.98 -9.68
CA SER A 77 -6.46 12.80 -8.99
C SER A 77 -7.52 13.56 -9.78
N THR A 78 -8.39 12.86 -10.49
CA THR A 78 -9.65 13.45 -10.93
C THR A 78 -10.37 13.89 -9.66
N GLU A 79 -10.48 15.20 -9.46
CA GLU A 79 -11.37 15.78 -8.45
C GLU A 79 -12.78 15.24 -8.71
N GLU A 80 -13.34 14.53 -7.73
CA GLU A 80 -14.79 14.37 -7.56
C GLU A 80 -15.29 15.40 -6.54
#